data_AF-N0B3S8-F1
#
_entry.id   AF-N0B3S8-F1
#
_cell.length_a   1.000
_cell.length_b   1.000
_cell.length_c   1.000
_cell.angle_alpha   90.00
_cell.angle_beta   90.00
_cell.angle_gamma   90.00
#
_symmetry.space_group_name_H-M   'P 1'
#
loop_
_entity.id
_entity.type
_entity.pdbx_description
1 polymer ?
#
loop_
_entity_poly.entity_id
_entity_poly.type
_entity_poly.pdbx_seq_one_letter_code
_entity_poly.pdbx_strand_id
1 'polypeptide(L)'
;MFRQIMIKYNVSLILKKCRNDKILNSVWPKCAVHFSFVGRDRMSSKLLRGTFILTLGTMVSKVLGLFYVIPFYHIVGYRGTVLYNYSYVPYTIFISIATAGVPLAVAKFVSKYNALEEYGIGRKLFKSGLAVMLSTGVVAFLLLYLSAPMLAESVIRDKDQVSNVKDVVTVIRAVSFALIVVPFMSLIRGFFQGHQSMGPSAVSQVIEQIVRIVFVLAGAYVVLHIMKGSLVTAVSVATFAAFIGAIGSLVVLIWYWYKRKPYLDEILLQDKGTIDISLKQIYKEVLIYAAPFVFVGIANPLFQLIDQLTFNRAMVSIGLAKQTEFALSVLNFESHKLVIIPVSLATAFSLTLVPSVTKAFVENDRKDLIRQLNQTFQVMLFLTLPAVIGLSLLAEPVYTVFYEHKELGTEVLRAYSPVAILFALYSVTAAILQGINEQRFTILSLLVGLFIKLSLNIPFIKMFETRGAVLATALGYTAAILINIYVIRKYAHYPFRLVVRRSLLIILFTFLMFVGTFATYKLLLLFLSPASKSQSLIIIGICALVGAGIYVFLSYRTKLVYLLFGQRAEKIKQKLRLPF
;
A
#
# COMPACT_ATOMS: atom_id res chain seq x y z
N MET A 1 -2.91 31.03 39.39
CA MET A 1 -1.69 31.70 39.90
C MET A 1 -0.40 30.90 39.67
N PHE A 2 -0.34 29.58 39.91
CA PHE A 2 0.84 28.73 39.62
C PHE A 2 1.22 28.56 38.13
N ARG A 3 0.30 28.87 37.20
CA ARG A 3 0.53 28.78 35.75
C ARG A 3 1.31 29.96 35.16
N GLN A 4 1.39 31.10 35.85
CA GLN A 4 2.09 32.30 35.37
C GLN A 4 3.54 32.40 35.86
N ILE A 5 3.92 31.70 36.93
CA ILE A 5 5.30 31.72 37.46
C ILE A 5 6.24 30.81 36.64
N MET A 6 5.71 29.77 35.99
CA MET A 6 6.47 28.83 35.14
C MET A 6 6.87 29.39 33.76
N ILE A 7 6.39 30.58 33.38
CA ILE A 7 6.68 31.19 32.07
C ILE A 7 7.81 32.23 32.17
N LYS A 8 8.21 32.66 33.38
CA LYS A 8 9.10 33.82 33.56
C LYS A 8 10.53 33.53 34.03
N TYR A 9 10.87 32.29 34.43
CA TYR A 9 12.22 31.98 34.92
C TYR A 9 12.90 30.85 34.14
N ASN A 10 14.05 31.23 33.57
CA ASN A 10 15.02 30.46 32.82
C ASN A 10 15.34 29.13 33.52
N VAL A 11 14.91 28.00 32.93
CA VAL A 11 15.16 26.63 33.44
C VAL A 11 16.68 26.35 33.63
N SER A 12 17.53 27.06 32.87
CA SER A 12 18.99 27.07 33.00
C SER A 12 19.50 27.58 34.37
N LEU A 13 18.85 28.57 34.98
CA LEU A 13 19.30 29.14 36.25
C LEU A 13 18.97 28.26 37.46
N ILE A 14 17.85 27.53 37.41
CA ILE A 14 17.45 26.59 38.47
C ILE A 14 18.35 25.34 38.44
N LEU A 15 18.75 24.89 37.24
CA LEU A 15 19.69 23.77 37.07
C LEU A 15 21.10 24.09 37.60
N LYS A 16 21.54 25.36 37.52
CA LYS A 16 22.83 25.79 38.10
C LYS A 16 22.80 25.90 39.62
N LYS A 17 21.67 26.33 40.21
CA LYS A 17 21.54 26.50 41.67
C LYS A 17 21.32 25.18 42.41
N CYS A 18 20.66 24.20 41.78
CA CYS A 18 20.43 22.87 42.36
C CYS A 18 21.66 21.94 42.37
N ARG A 19 22.79 22.31 41.75
CA ARG A 19 24.01 21.49 41.72
C ARG A 19 24.87 21.61 42.99
N ASN A 20 24.63 22.61 43.83
CA ASN A 20 25.46 22.92 45.00
C ASN A 20 24.84 22.59 46.37
N ASP A 21 23.56 22.21 46.45
CA ASP A 21 22.91 21.90 47.72
C ASP A 21 22.87 20.40 48.00
N LYS A 22 23.63 19.98 49.02
CA LYS A 22 23.75 18.59 49.51
C LYS A 22 22.45 17.97 50.05
N ILE A 23 21.34 18.71 50.10
CA ILE A 23 20.08 18.30 50.74
C ILE A 23 19.12 17.59 49.75
N LEU A 24 19.33 17.67 48.44
CA LEU A 24 18.38 17.17 47.42
C LEU A 24 18.64 15.75 46.88
N ASN A 25 19.66 15.05 47.38
CA ASN A 25 20.01 13.69 46.91
C ASN A 25 18.98 12.60 47.26
N SER A 26 17.98 12.87 48.10
CA SER A 26 16.91 11.91 48.45
C SER A 26 15.64 12.05 47.58
N VAL A 27 15.44 13.17 46.89
CA VAL A 27 14.21 13.47 46.10
C VAL A 27 14.44 13.32 44.60
N TRP A 28 15.70 13.42 44.15
CA TRP A 28 16.08 13.29 42.74
C TRP A 28 15.66 11.99 42.04
N PRO A 29 15.74 10.79 42.66
CA PRO A 29 15.34 9.56 41.98
C PRO A 29 13.85 9.56 41.63
N LYS A 30 12.98 10.11 42.49
CA LYS A 30 11.53 10.12 42.29
C LYS A 30 11.08 11.15 41.26
N CYS A 31 11.68 12.35 41.23
CA CYS A 31 11.37 13.35 40.20
C CYS A 31 11.90 12.96 38.81
N ALA A 32 13.09 12.35 38.72
CA ALA A 32 13.64 11.87 37.44
C ALA A 32 12.83 10.69 36.86
N VAL A 33 12.35 9.78 37.71
CA VAL A 33 11.43 8.70 37.29
C VAL A 33 10.08 9.27 36.85
N HIS A 34 9.53 10.26 37.56
CA HIS A 34 8.25 10.85 37.17
C HIS A 34 8.35 11.69 35.88
N PHE A 35 9.44 12.45 35.66
CA PHE A 35 9.67 13.19 34.42
C PHE A 35 9.96 12.27 33.22
N SER A 36 10.73 11.19 33.42
CA SER A 36 10.96 10.20 32.36
C SER A 36 9.70 9.42 32.01
N PHE A 37 8.82 9.15 32.98
CA PHE A 37 7.51 8.52 32.75
C PHE A 37 6.53 9.47 32.01
N VAL A 38 6.40 10.72 32.46
CA VAL A 38 5.53 11.74 31.81
C VAL A 38 6.05 12.12 30.42
N GLY A 39 7.37 12.15 30.22
CA GLY A 39 8.00 12.34 28.91
C GLY A 39 7.72 11.19 27.94
N ARG A 40 7.79 9.94 28.42
CA ARG A 40 7.49 8.72 27.65
C ARG A 40 6.01 8.64 27.26
N ASP A 41 5.10 9.01 28.15
CA ASP A 41 3.65 9.03 27.88
C ASP A 41 3.25 10.13 26.88
N ARG A 42 3.82 11.35 26.99
CA ARG A 42 3.59 12.40 26.00
C ARG A 42 4.17 12.03 24.63
N MET A 43 5.34 11.40 24.58
CA MET A 43 5.97 10.96 23.34
C MET A 43 5.16 9.85 22.65
N SER A 44 4.69 8.86 23.42
CA SER A 44 3.78 7.81 22.94
C SER A 44 2.48 8.40 22.36
N SER A 45 1.88 9.39 23.04
CA SER A 45 0.64 10.04 22.57
C SER A 45 0.83 10.84 21.27
N LYS A 46 1.96 11.54 21.10
CA LYS A 46 2.28 12.29 19.87
C LYS A 46 2.57 11.35 18.70
N LEU A 47 3.30 10.26 18.94
CA LEU A 47 3.62 9.26 17.92
C LEU A 47 2.34 8.55 17.46
N LEU A 48 1.48 8.11 18.39
CA LEU A 48 0.16 7.53 18.08
C LEU A 48 -0.71 8.47 17.25
N ARG A 49 -0.81 9.76 17.63
CA ARG A 49 -1.57 10.76 16.87
C ARG A 49 -0.98 11.00 15.49
N GLY A 50 0.36 11.06 15.39
CA GLY A 50 1.07 11.21 14.13
C GLY A 50 0.85 10.03 13.18
N THR A 51 0.99 8.80 13.68
CA THR A 51 0.73 7.58 12.92
C THR A 51 -0.72 7.53 12.45
N PHE A 52 -1.69 7.88 13.31
CA PHE A 52 -3.10 7.94 12.92
C PHE A 52 -3.35 8.92 11.76
N ILE A 53 -2.76 10.11 11.79
CA ILE A 53 -2.88 11.10 10.70
C ILE A 53 -2.26 10.56 9.41
N LEU A 54 -1.09 9.92 9.48
CA LEU A 54 -0.46 9.33 8.30
C LEU A 54 -1.32 8.20 7.72
N THR A 55 -1.79 7.28 8.57
CA THR A 55 -2.65 6.18 8.15
C THR A 55 -3.93 6.69 7.48
N LEU A 56 -4.57 7.70 8.07
CA LEU A 56 -5.78 8.32 7.49
C LEU A 56 -5.47 8.99 6.15
N GLY A 57 -4.38 9.77 6.06
CA GLY A 57 -3.97 10.40 4.80
C GLY A 57 -3.66 9.39 3.71
N THR A 58 -2.97 8.29 4.04
CA THR A 58 -2.72 7.19 3.09
C THR A 58 -4.01 6.48 2.69
N MET A 59 -4.95 6.25 3.61
CA MET A 59 -6.25 5.64 3.29
C MET A 59 -7.06 6.52 2.34
N VAL A 60 -7.22 7.82 2.65
CA VAL A 60 -7.92 8.78 1.79
C VAL A 60 -7.27 8.82 0.41
N SER A 61 -5.95 8.85 0.34
CA SER A 61 -5.22 8.84 -0.94
C SER A 61 -5.47 7.57 -1.75
N LYS A 62 -5.48 6.39 -1.11
CA LYS A 62 -5.81 5.12 -1.79
C LYS A 62 -7.25 5.09 -2.30
N VAL A 63 -8.19 5.60 -1.52
CA VAL A 63 -9.61 5.67 -1.88
C VAL A 63 -9.81 6.62 -3.08
N LEU A 64 -9.25 7.83 -3.03
CA LEU A 64 -9.26 8.76 -4.17
C LEU A 64 -8.60 8.12 -5.40
N GLY A 65 -7.45 7.47 -5.21
CA GLY A 65 -6.70 6.77 -6.25
C GLY A 65 -7.39 5.53 -6.83
N LEU A 66 -8.50 5.09 -6.23
CA LEU A 66 -9.34 4.03 -6.76
C LEU A 66 -10.50 4.61 -7.57
N PHE A 67 -11.20 5.61 -7.02
CA PHE A 67 -12.43 6.12 -7.61
C PHE A 67 -12.24 6.84 -8.94
N TYR A 68 -11.05 7.40 -9.21
CA TYR A 68 -10.79 8.06 -10.50
C TYR A 68 -10.86 7.12 -11.69
N VAL A 69 -10.71 5.81 -11.47
CA VAL A 69 -10.70 4.82 -12.55
C VAL A 69 -12.04 4.76 -13.27
N ILE A 70 -13.15 5.00 -12.56
CA ILE A 70 -14.51 5.00 -13.13
C ILE A 70 -14.67 6.12 -14.17
N PRO A 71 -14.55 7.42 -13.82
CA PRO A 71 -14.67 8.49 -14.81
C PRO A 71 -13.56 8.43 -15.86
N PHE A 72 -12.35 7.98 -15.50
CA PHE A 72 -11.28 7.79 -16.49
C PHE A 72 -11.69 6.79 -17.57
N TYR A 73 -12.20 5.61 -17.19
CA TYR A 73 -12.68 4.62 -18.14
C TYR A 73 -13.79 5.16 -19.05
N HIS A 74 -14.72 5.95 -18.51
CA HIS A 74 -15.79 6.56 -19.32
C HIS A 74 -15.27 7.57 -20.35
N ILE A 75 -14.15 8.24 -20.06
CA ILE A 75 -13.54 9.21 -20.98
C ILE A 75 -12.74 8.51 -22.08
N VAL A 76 -11.91 7.51 -21.72
CA VAL A 76 -10.93 6.92 -22.66
C VAL A 76 -11.32 5.54 -23.21
N GLY A 77 -12.33 4.90 -22.64
CA GLY A 77 -12.78 3.54 -22.96
C GLY A 77 -11.73 2.46 -22.68
N TYR A 78 -12.04 1.22 -23.08
CA TYR A 78 -11.16 0.06 -22.87
C TYR A 78 -9.80 0.18 -23.58
N ARG A 79 -9.75 0.79 -24.79
CA ARG A 79 -8.47 1.00 -25.49
C ARG A 79 -7.55 1.94 -24.71
N GLY A 80 -8.14 2.94 -24.04
CA GLY A 80 -7.39 3.84 -23.18
C GLY A 80 -6.81 3.15 -21.94
N THR A 81 -7.55 2.21 -21.33
CA THR A 81 -7.04 1.43 -20.19
C THR A 81 -5.94 0.47 -20.59
N VAL A 82 -5.99 -0.11 -21.80
CA VAL A 82 -4.91 -0.92 -22.37
C VAL A 82 -3.61 -0.12 -22.45
N LEU A 83 -3.64 1.04 -23.12
CA LEU A 83 -2.47 1.90 -23.25
C LEU A 83 -1.94 2.38 -21.89
N TYR A 84 -2.86 2.73 -20.98
CA TYR A 84 -2.50 3.11 -19.62
C TYR A 84 -1.80 1.96 -18.89
N ASN A 85 -2.35 0.74 -18.95
CA ASN A 85 -1.78 -0.45 -18.31
C ASN A 85 -0.34 -0.71 -18.78
N TYR A 86 -0.10 -0.64 -20.09
CA TYR A 86 1.23 -0.91 -20.65
C TYR A 86 2.31 0.06 -20.17
N SER A 87 1.94 1.30 -19.88
CA SER A 87 2.85 2.28 -19.30
C SER A 87 2.98 2.17 -17.77
N TYR A 88 1.90 1.78 -17.09
CA TYR A 88 1.81 1.85 -15.64
C TYR A 88 2.67 0.79 -14.96
N VAL A 89 2.65 -0.46 -15.43
CA VAL A 89 3.43 -1.56 -14.84
C VAL A 89 4.94 -1.26 -14.82
N PRO A 90 5.61 -0.94 -15.96
CA PRO A 90 7.03 -0.61 -15.92
C PRO A 90 7.30 0.65 -15.08
N TYR A 91 6.46 1.68 -15.18
CA TYR A 91 6.58 2.86 -14.32
C TYR A 91 6.57 2.50 -12.82
N THR A 92 5.65 1.64 -12.37
CA THR A 92 5.58 1.22 -10.96
C THR A 92 6.79 0.42 -10.48
N ILE A 93 7.49 -0.28 -11.38
CA ILE A 93 8.74 -0.97 -11.06
C ILE A 93 9.87 0.04 -10.92
N PHE A 94 10.05 0.92 -11.91
CA PHE A 94 11.10 1.92 -11.90
C PHE A 94 10.96 2.89 -10.73
N ILE A 95 9.74 3.32 -10.40
CA ILE A 95 9.50 4.18 -9.23
C ILE A 95 9.77 3.45 -7.91
N SER A 96 9.43 2.16 -7.80
CA SER A 96 9.69 1.37 -6.59
C SER A 96 11.20 1.19 -6.35
N ILE A 97 11.96 0.98 -7.43
CA ILE A 97 13.43 0.90 -7.39
C ILE A 97 14.03 2.28 -7.11
N ALA A 98 13.61 3.32 -7.81
CA ALA A 98 14.17 4.68 -7.67
C ALA A 98 13.88 5.29 -6.30
N THR A 99 12.69 5.03 -5.74
CA THR A 99 12.37 5.45 -4.37
C THR A 99 12.98 4.53 -3.32
N ALA A 100 13.43 3.32 -3.69
CA ALA A 100 14.10 2.32 -2.86
C ALA A 100 13.59 2.21 -1.40
N GLY A 101 12.30 2.39 -1.11
CA GLY A 101 11.81 2.40 0.29
C GLY A 101 12.44 3.49 1.18
N VAL A 102 13.09 4.48 0.56
CA VAL A 102 13.85 5.58 1.17
C VAL A 102 13.05 6.34 2.22
N PRO A 103 11.74 6.63 2.07
CA PRO A 103 11.00 7.33 3.11
C PRO A 103 11.07 6.61 4.47
N LEU A 104 10.87 5.30 4.48
CA LEU A 104 10.85 4.49 5.71
C LEU A 104 12.26 4.29 6.26
N ALA A 105 13.23 4.03 5.38
CA ALA A 105 14.63 3.85 5.76
C ALA A 105 15.23 5.14 6.36
N VAL A 106 14.96 6.29 5.74
CA VAL A 106 15.39 7.60 6.21
C VAL A 106 14.67 7.97 7.50
N ALA A 107 13.37 7.69 7.62
CA ALA A 107 12.64 7.92 8.87
C ALA A 107 13.27 7.14 10.04
N LYS A 108 13.59 5.87 9.83
CA LYS A 108 14.27 5.03 10.83
C LYS A 108 15.68 5.55 11.14
N PHE A 109 16.46 5.89 10.12
CA PHE A 109 17.82 6.42 10.27
C PHE A 109 17.82 7.73 11.06
N VAL A 110 17.01 8.70 10.65
CA VAL A 110 16.90 10.01 11.32
C VAL A 110 16.37 9.85 12.74
N SER A 111 15.35 9.00 12.97
CA SER A 111 14.83 8.75 14.32
C SER A 111 15.87 8.11 15.25
N LYS A 112 16.75 7.24 14.74
CA LYS A 112 17.83 6.63 15.53
C LYS A 112 18.82 7.69 16.00
N TYR A 113 19.34 8.51 15.09
CA TYR A 113 20.35 9.52 15.46
C TYR A 113 19.76 10.70 16.24
N ASN A 114 18.51 11.07 15.99
CA ASN A 114 17.80 12.04 16.84
C ASN A 114 17.64 11.53 18.28
N ALA A 115 17.42 10.22 18.49
CA ALA A 115 17.36 9.63 19.84
C ALA A 115 18.72 9.62 20.56
N LEU A 116 19.82 9.74 19.82
CA LEU A 116 21.18 9.91 20.34
C LEU A 116 21.58 11.38 20.50
N GLU A 117 20.70 12.31 20.12
CA GLU A 117 20.96 13.76 20.07
C GLU A 117 22.06 14.15 19.05
N GLU A 118 22.17 13.35 17.99
CA GLU A 118 23.09 13.55 16.84
C GLU A 118 22.30 14.01 15.60
N TYR A 119 21.72 15.19 15.68
CA TYR A 119 20.87 15.81 14.64
C TYR A 119 21.65 16.18 13.37
N GLY A 120 22.95 16.47 13.49
CA GLY A 120 23.84 16.81 12.38
C GLY A 120 23.93 15.70 11.34
N ILE A 121 23.93 14.45 11.79
CA ILE A 121 23.99 13.25 10.93
C ILE A 121 22.73 13.13 10.07
N GLY A 122 21.55 13.34 10.67
CA GLY A 122 20.29 13.36 9.94
C GLY A 122 20.24 14.48 8.89
N ARG A 123 20.76 15.67 9.24
CA ARG A 123 20.85 16.81 8.30
C ARG A 123 21.87 16.57 7.19
N LYS A 124 22.99 15.88 7.48
CA LYS A 124 24.01 15.45 6.51
C LYS A 124 23.39 14.52 5.47
N LEU A 125 22.67 13.48 5.90
CA LEU A 125 21.89 12.59 5.02
C LEU A 125 20.86 13.36 4.19
N PHE A 126 20.14 14.31 4.78
CA PHE A 126 19.14 15.09 4.04
C PHE A 126 19.79 15.89 2.91
N LYS A 127 20.84 16.66 3.19
CA LYS A 127 21.52 17.49 2.19
C LYS A 127 22.13 16.65 1.07
N SER A 128 22.91 15.62 1.40
CA SER A 128 23.55 14.77 0.39
C SER A 128 22.52 13.91 -0.36
N GLY A 129 21.51 13.42 0.37
CA GLY A 129 20.47 12.56 -0.18
C GLY A 129 19.61 13.27 -1.22
N LEU A 130 19.35 14.58 -1.08
CA LEU A 130 18.54 15.32 -2.06
C LEU A 130 19.18 15.26 -3.46
N ALA A 131 20.49 15.45 -3.56
CA ALA A 131 21.22 15.32 -4.81
C ALA A 131 21.20 13.87 -5.32
N VAL A 132 21.46 12.89 -4.47
CA VAL A 132 21.45 11.46 -4.85
C VAL A 132 20.06 11.02 -5.34
N MET A 133 18.99 11.45 -4.69
CA MET A 133 17.62 11.08 -5.05
C MET A 133 17.17 11.77 -6.34
N LEU A 134 17.62 13.00 -6.60
CA LEU A 134 17.41 13.64 -7.90
C LEU A 134 18.17 12.90 -9.00
N SER A 135 19.45 12.58 -8.79
CA SER A 135 20.27 11.85 -9.76
C SER A 135 19.70 10.46 -10.07
N THR A 136 19.32 9.69 -9.06
CA THR A 136 18.68 8.38 -9.26
C THR A 136 17.33 8.49 -9.95
N GLY A 137 16.55 9.55 -9.69
CA GLY A 137 15.31 9.85 -10.42
C GLY A 137 15.54 10.18 -11.89
N VAL A 138 16.54 11.00 -12.21
CA VAL A 138 16.93 11.31 -13.59
C VAL A 138 17.45 10.06 -14.32
N VAL A 139 18.27 9.24 -13.65
CA VAL A 139 18.74 7.96 -14.22
C VAL A 139 17.55 7.02 -14.48
N ALA A 140 16.62 6.88 -13.55
CA ALA A 140 15.43 6.06 -13.72
C ALA A 140 14.53 6.58 -14.87
N PHE A 141 14.37 7.90 -14.98
CA PHE A 141 13.69 8.56 -16.09
C PHE A 141 14.34 8.21 -17.43
N LEU A 142 15.66 8.39 -17.56
CA LEU A 142 16.39 8.11 -18.79
C LEU A 142 16.30 6.63 -19.15
N LEU A 143 16.49 5.73 -18.18
CA LEU A 143 16.38 4.29 -18.42
C LEU A 143 14.98 3.91 -18.93
N LEU A 144 13.91 4.39 -18.30
CA LEU A 144 12.55 4.09 -18.76
C LEU A 144 12.22 4.75 -20.10
N TYR A 145 12.65 6.00 -20.31
CA TYR A 145 12.40 6.75 -21.55
C TYR A 145 13.10 6.12 -22.76
N LEU A 146 14.35 5.68 -22.58
CA LEU A 146 15.16 5.04 -23.62
C LEU A 146 14.76 3.58 -23.86
N SER A 147 14.37 2.84 -22.80
CA SER A 147 13.89 1.45 -22.93
C SER A 147 12.44 1.35 -23.41
N ALA A 148 11.70 2.45 -23.54
CA ALA A 148 10.31 2.46 -23.98
C ALA A 148 10.05 1.69 -25.30
N PRO A 149 10.86 1.81 -26.37
CA PRO A 149 10.70 1.01 -27.59
C PRO A 149 10.84 -0.49 -27.34
N MET A 150 11.91 -0.89 -26.64
CA MET A 150 12.15 -2.29 -26.29
C MET A 150 11.00 -2.89 -25.45
N LEU A 151 10.47 -2.12 -24.49
CA LEU A 151 9.31 -2.54 -23.70
C LEU A 151 8.06 -2.66 -24.57
N ALA A 152 7.80 -1.71 -25.47
CA ALA A 152 6.65 -1.76 -26.36
C ALA A 152 6.70 -2.97 -27.32
N GLU A 153 7.85 -3.25 -27.93
CA GLU A 153 8.08 -4.42 -28.81
C GLU A 153 7.98 -5.75 -28.06
N SER A 154 8.28 -5.77 -26.75
CA SER A 154 8.12 -6.98 -25.94
C SER A 154 6.66 -7.39 -25.78
N VAL A 155 5.74 -6.43 -25.86
CA VAL A 155 4.31 -6.57 -25.55
C VAL A 155 3.45 -6.61 -26.82
N ILE A 156 3.83 -5.88 -27.86
CA ILE A 156 3.20 -5.91 -29.18
C ILE A 156 4.04 -6.80 -30.11
N ARG A 157 3.51 -7.96 -30.48
CA ARG A 157 4.18 -9.01 -31.27
C ARG A 157 3.47 -9.37 -32.57
N ASP A 158 2.21 -8.97 -32.72
CA ASP A 158 1.38 -9.30 -33.88
C ASP A 158 0.80 -8.03 -34.50
N LYS A 159 0.52 -8.06 -35.80
CA LYS A 159 -0.14 -6.94 -36.52
C LYS A 159 -1.64 -6.91 -36.27
N ASP A 160 -2.23 -8.03 -35.86
CA ASP A 160 -3.65 -8.15 -35.52
C ASP A 160 -3.97 -7.61 -34.11
N GLN A 161 -2.94 -7.23 -33.36
CA GLN A 161 -3.09 -6.49 -32.12
C GLN A 161 -3.64 -5.07 -32.37
N VAL A 162 -4.43 -4.56 -31.42
CA VAL A 162 -5.21 -3.32 -31.57
C VAL A 162 -4.36 -2.06 -31.40
N SER A 163 -3.27 -2.16 -30.66
CA SER A 163 -2.36 -1.06 -30.36
C SER A 163 -1.05 -1.19 -31.12
N ASN A 164 -0.51 -0.07 -31.60
CA ASN A 164 0.79 -0.07 -32.27
C ASN A 164 1.93 0.16 -31.27
N VAL A 165 3.13 -0.30 -31.63
CA VAL A 165 4.36 -0.07 -30.85
C VAL A 165 4.55 1.42 -30.56
N LYS A 166 4.36 2.28 -31.56
CA LYS A 166 4.52 3.75 -31.42
C LYS A 166 3.60 4.35 -30.36
N ASP A 167 2.36 3.84 -30.26
CA ASP A 167 1.37 4.33 -29.30
C ASP A 167 1.84 4.02 -27.87
N VAL A 168 2.24 2.77 -27.64
CA VAL A 168 2.75 2.31 -26.34
C VAL A 168 4.04 3.06 -25.94
N VAL A 169 4.97 3.27 -26.88
CA VAL A 169 6.20 4.05 -26.64
C VAL A 169 5.87 5.46 -26.16
N THR A 170 4.90 6.11 -26.80
CA THR A 170 4.55 7.50 -26.51
C THR A 170 3.98 7.63 -25.09
N VAL A 171 3.16 6.67 -24.67
CA VAL A 171 2.58 6.65 -23.32
C VAL A 171 3.62 6.29 -22.25
N ILE A 172 4.52 5.32 -22.50
CA ILE A 172 5.62 5.00 -21.58
C ILE A 172 6.55 6.21 -21.37
N ARG A 173 6.86 6.94 -22.44
CA ARG A 173 7.69 8.15 -22.35
C ARG A 173 7.00 9.28 -21.58
N ALA A 174 5.69 9.42 -21.70
CA ALA A 174 4.95 10.43 -20.95
C ALA A 174 4.97 10.14 -19.44
N VAL A 175 4.76 8.89 -19.02
CA VAL A 175 4.76 8.55 -17.59
C VAL A 175 6.15 8.62 -16.94
N SER A 176 7.22 8.43 -17.72
CA SER A 176 8.58 8.35 -17.16
C SER A 176 9.02 9.65 -16.49
N PHE A 177 8.52 10.82 -16.92
CA PHE A 177 8.86 12.12 -16.33
C PHE A 177 8.60 12.18 -14.82
N ALA A 178 7.58 11.45 -14.33
CA ALA A 178 7.29 11.38 -12.91
C ALA A 178 8.47 10.83 -12.08
N LEU A 179 9.35 10.02 -12.68
CA LEU A 179 10.52 9.46 -12.01
C LEU A 179 11.57 10.51 -11.64
N ILE A 180 11.57 11.69 -12.27
CA ILE A 180 12.49 12.79 -11.94
C ILE A 180 12.18 13.35 -10.54
N VAL A 181 10.88 13.55 -10.24
CA VAL A 181 10.44 14.28 -9.04
C VAL A 181 10.16 13.33 -7.88
N VAL A 182 9.60 12.14 -8.14
CA VAL A 182 9.09 11.27 -7.07
C VAL A 182 10.17 10.77 -6.09
N PRO A 183 11.36 10.31 -6.53
CA PRO A 183 12.44 9.93 -5.61
C PRO A 183 12.88 11.09 -4.72
N PHE A 184 13.06 12.28 -5.30
CA PHE A 184 13.43 13.50 -4.58
C PHE A 184 12.43 13.86 -3.47
N MET A 185 11.13 13.91 -3.78
CA MET A 185 10.10 14.20 -2.76
C MET A 185 9.96 13.08 -1.70
N SER A 186 10.28 11.83 -2.06
CA SER A 186 10.18 10.69 -1.14
C SER A 186 11.17 10.83 0.04
N LEU A 187 12.37 11.35 -0.21
CA LEU A 187 13.36 11.64 0.82
C LEU A 187 12.87 12.69 1.81
N ILE A 188 12.24 13.76 1.30
CA ILE A 188 11.72 14.84 2.15
C ILE A 188 10.62 14.31 3.08
N ARG A 189 9.73 13.45 2.57
CA ARG A 189 8.73 12.74 3.39
C ARG A 189 9.42 11.92 4.50
N GLY A 190 10.43 11.13 4.14
CA GLY A 190 11.19 10.32 5.11
C GLY A 190 11.87 11.15 6.20
N PHE A 191 12.47 12.27 5.83
CA PHE A 191 13.12 13.17 6.78
C PHE A 191 12.12 13.77 7.79
N PHE A 192 10.95 14.21 7.34
CA PHE A 192 9.89 14.67 8.24
C PHE A 192 9.33 13.54 9.11
N GLN A 193 9.15 12.34 8.55
CA GLN A 193 8.71 11.18 9.32
C GLN A 193 9.70 10.81 10.42
N GLY A 194 11.01 10.91 10.17
CA GLY A 194 12.06 10.69 11.17
C GLY A 194 12.06 11.70 12.32
N HIS A 195 11.59 12.92 12.08
CA HIS A 195 11.32 13.93 13.11
C HIS A 195 9.96 13.76 13.79
N GLN A 196 9.32 12.59 13.65
CA GLN A 196 7.97 12.31 14.15
C GLN A 196 6.90 13.29 13.62
N SER A 197 7.20 13.96 12.50
CA SER A 197 6.34 14.95 11.86
C SER A 197 5.60 14.31 10.70
N MET A 198 4.48 13.66 11.02
CA MET A 198 3.68 12.92 10.04
C MET A 198 2.78 13.81 9.16
N GLY A 199 2.43 15.01 9.65
CA GLY A 199 1.55 15.96 8.95
C GLY A 199 1.98 16.33 7.53
N PRO A 200 3.23 16.79 7.30
CA PRO A 200 3.72 17.10 5.95
C PRO A 200 3.61 15.92 4.98
N SER A 201 3.94 14.70 5.43
CA SER A 201 3.82 13.50 4.59
C SER A 201 2.36 13.20 4.25
N ALA A 202 1.47 13.21 5.24
CA ALA A 202 0.05 12.92 5.04
C ALA A 202 -0.63 13.92 4.09
N VAL A 203 -0.41 15.23 4.31
CA VAL A 203 -1.00 16.28 3.47
C VAL A 203 -0.42 16.24 2.05
N SER A 204 0.90 16.10 1.91
CA SER A 204 1.53 16.02 0.59
C SER A 204 1.03 14.83 -0.23
N GLN A 205 0.76 13.68 0.41
CA GLN A 205 0.22 12.50 -0.27
C GLN A 205 -1.23 12.71 -0.76
N VAL A 206 -2.07 13.35 0.06
CA VAL A 206 -3.46 13.67 -0.32
C VAL A 206 -3.48 14.69 -1.47
N ILE A 207 -2.68 15.76 -1.38
CA ILE A 207 -2.58 16.77 -2.44
C ILE A 207 -2.00 16.18 -3.73
N GLU A 208 -0.97 15.32 -3.65
CA GLU A 208 -0.46 14.57 -4.81
C GLU A 208 -1.58 13.86 -5.56
N GLN A 209 -2.43 13.16 -4.80
CA GLN A 209 -3.50 12.35 -5.36
C GLN A 209 -4.63 13.21 -5.95
N ILE A 210 -5.01 14.32 -5.29
CA ILE A 210 -6.02 15.24 -5.80
C ILE A 210 -5.54 15.88 -7.11
N VAL A 211 -4.34 16.47 -7.10
CA VAL A 211 -3.76 17.12 -8.28
C VAL A 211 -3.63 16.11 -9.43
N ARG A 212 -3.10 14.91 -9.14
CA ARG A 212 -3.01 13.84 -10.14
C ARG A 212 -4.38 13.51 -10.76
N ILE A 213 -5.41 13.31 -9.95
CA ILE A 213 -6.75 12.93 -10.46
C ILE A 213 -7.36 14.03 -11.31
N VAL A 214 -7.28 15.29 -10.85
CA VAL A 214 -7.80 16.43 -11.60
C VAL A 214 -7.10 16.50 -12.96
N PHE A 215 -5.77 16.39 -13.01
CA PHE A 215 -5.03 16.40 -14.28
C PHE A 215 -5.29 15.18 -15.15
N VAL A 216 -5.43 13.97 -14.58
CA VAL A 216 -5.80 12.75 -15.32
C VAL A 216 -7.14 12.96 -16.04
N LEU A 217 -8.17 13.36 -15.31
CA LEU A 217 -9.54 13.43 -15.82
C LEU A 217 -9.74 14.64 -16.72
N ALA A 218 -9.33 15.83 -16.26
CA ALA A 218 -9.46 17.05 -17.05
C ALA A 218 -8.58 16.99 -18.30
N GLY A 219 -7.34 16.52 -18.17
CA GLY A 219 -6.42 16.39 -19.30
C GLY A 219 -6.96 15.43 -20.37
N ALA A 220 -7.41 14.24 -19.99
CA ALA A 220 -8.01 13.29 -20.93
C ALA A 220 -9.28 13.84 -21.59
N TYR A 221 -10.15 14.49 -20.80
CA TYR A 221 -11.40 15.07 -21.31
C TYR A 221 -11.15 16.20 -22.30
N VAL A 222 -10.27 17.15 -21.96
CA VAL A 222 -9.91 18.29 -22.82
C VAL A 222 -9.32 17.80 -24.14
N VAL A 223 -8.39 16.84 -24.10
CA VAL A 223 -7.78 16.32 -25.33
C VAL A 223 -8.82 15.67 -26.24
N LEU A 224 -9.71 14.82 -25.70
CA LEU A 224 -10.67 14.09 -26.53
C LEU A 224 -11.86 14.93 -27.00
N HIS A 225 -12.44 15.75 -26.12
CA HIS A 225 -13.71 16.42 -26.39
C HIS A 225 -13.54 17.86 -26.87
N ILE A 226 -12.49 18.57 -26.42
CA ILE A 226 -12.26 19.98 -26.77
C ILE A 226 -11.28 20.09 -27.92
N MET A 227 -10.09 19.49 -27.78
CA MET A 227 -9.04 19.54 -28.80
C MET A 227 -9.28 18.56 -29.95
N LYS A 228 -10.22 17.61 -29.80
CA LYS A 228 -10.47 16.51 -30.74
C LYS A 228 -9.19 15.74 -31.10
N GLY A 229 -8.29 15.61 -30.14
CA GLY A 229 -7.02 14.91 -30.26
C GLY A 229 -7.17 13.39 -30.26
N SER A 230 -6.07 12.69 -30.51
CA SER A 230 -6.07 11.23 -30.52
C SER A 230 -6.20 10.63 -29.11
N LEU A 231 -6.71 9.39 -29.04
CA LEU A 231 -6.75 8.61 -27.80
C LEU A 231 -5.36 8.46 -27.16
N VAL A 232 -4.32 8.26 -27.98
CA VAL A 232 -2.94 8.13 -27.51
C VAL A 232 -2.50 9.40 -26.80
N THR A 233 -2.75 10.57 -27.39
CA THR A 233 -2.44 11.87 -26.78
C THR A 233 -3.17 12.05 -25.44
N ALA A 234 -4.44 11.67 -25.37
CA ALA A 234 -5.24 11.78 -24.14
C ALA A 234 -4.68 10.89 -23.02
N VAL A 235 -4.30 9.66 -23.34
CA VAL A 235 -3.70 8.73 -22.38
C VAL A 235 -2.28 9.18 -21.99
N SER A 236 -1.49 9.72 -22.93
CA SER A 236 -0.18 10.32 -22.62
C SER A 236 -0.31 11.48 -21.63
N VAL A 237 -1.26 12.40 -21.83
CA VAL A 237 -1.53 13.48 -20.86
C VAL A 237 -1.99 12.91 -19.52
N ALA A 238 -2.87 11.91 -19.52
CA ALA A 238 -3.34 11.27 -18.30
C ALA A 238 -2.22 10.59 -17.51
N THR A 239 -1.27 9.94 -18.18
CA THR A 239 -0.12 9.32 -17.50
C THR A 239 0.92 10.36 -17.04
N PHE A 240 1.12 11.44 -17.80
CA PHE A 240 1.94 12.58 -17.42
C PHE A 240 1.43 13.29 -16.15
N ALA A 241 0.14 13.18 -15.84
CA ALA A 241 -0.43 13.71 -14.60
C ALA A 241 0.24 13.18 -13.32
N ALA A 242 0.93 12.02 -13.37
CA ALA A 242 1.76 11.55 -12.26
C ALA A 242 2.91 12.52 -11.92
N PHE A 243 3.54 13.12 -12.93
CA PHE A 243 4.57 14.14 -12.76
C PHE A 243 3.98 15.42 -12.15
N ILE A 244 2.84 15.87 -12.64
CA ILE A 244 2.15 17.06 -12.12
C ILE A 244 1.68 16.85 -10.68
N GLY A 245 1.15 15.67 -10.34
CA GLY A 245 0.84 15.30 -8.97
C GLY A 245 2.06 15.33 -8.05
N ALA A 246 3.20 14.83 -8.52
CA ALA A 246 4.46 14.88 -7.79
C ALA A 246 4.95 16.32 -7.54
N ILE A 247 4.80 17.22 -8.53
CA ILE A 247 5.07 18.65 -8.35
C ILE A 247 4.15 19.25 -7.28
N GLY A 248 2.85 18.98 -7.33
CA GLY A 248 1.89 19.43 -6.32
C GLY A 248 2.27 18.98 -4.90
N SER A 249 2.70 17.72 -4.75
CA SER A 249 3.25 17.22 -3.50
C SER A 249 4.52 17.97 -3.07
N LEU A 250 5.43 18.22 -4.02
CA LEU A 250 6.71 18.84 -3.73
C LEU A 250 6.52 20.29 -3.24
N VAL A 251 5.60 21.05 -3.84
CA VAL A 251 5.24 22.42 -3.40
C VAL A 251 4.79 22.41 -1.94
N VAL A 252 3.92 21.46 -1.56
CA VAL A 252 3.47 21.30 -0.17
C VAL A 252 4.64 20.99 0.77
N LEU A 253 5.54 20.10 0.38
CA LEU A 253 6.69 19.72 1.19
C LEU A 253 7.70 20.87 1.35
N ILE A 254 7.93 21.66 0.30
CA ILE A 254 8.77 22.86 0.33
C ILE A 254 8.15 23.91 1.26
N TRP A 255 6.84 24.13 1.18
CA TRP A 255 6.14 25.03 2.10
C TRP A 255 6.31 24.59 3.57
N TYR A 256 6.14 23.30 3.86
CA TYR A 256 6.38 22.76 5.20
C TYR A 256 7.84 22.85 5.62
N TRP A 257 8.78 22.73 4.69
CA TRP A 257 10.21 22.91 4.95
C TRP A 257 10.49 24.32 5.44
N TYR A 258 10.06 25.36 4.73
CA TYR A 258 10.24 26.75 5.17
C TYR A 258 9.58 27.00 6.52
N LYS A 259 8.37 26.47 6.75
CA LYS A 259 7.66 26.63 8.02
C LYS A 259 8.35 25.94 9.20
N ARG A 260 9.02 24.80 8.99
CA ARG A 260 9.65 24.01 10.06
C ARG A 260 11.16 24.22 10.19
N LYS A 261 11.80 24.83 9.19
CA LYS A 261 13.24 25.08 9.17
C LYS A 261 13.74 25.79 10.44
N PRO A 262 13.09 26.85 10.97
CA PRO A 262 13.57 27.51 12.19
C PRO A 262 13.71 26.56 13.38
N TYR A 263 12.70 25.72 13.59
CA TYR A 263 12.71 24.70 14.65
C TYR A 263 13.77 23.61 14.41
N LEU A 264 13.90 23.14 13.17
CA LEU A 264 14.91 22.13 12.81
C LEU A 264 16.34 22.65 12.97
N ASP A 265 16.56 23.93 12.68
CA ASP A 265 17.86 24.57 12.84
C ASP A 265 18.16 24.88 14.33
N GLU A 266 17.13 25.16 15.14
CA GLU A 266 17.28 25.30 16.60
C GLU A 266 17.73 23.99 17.26
N ILE A 267 17.13 22.86 16.89
CA ILE A 267 17.55 21.55 17.40
C ILE A 267 18.95 21.19 16.93
N LEU A 268 19.35 21.62 15.73
CA LEU A 268 20.71 21.40 15.22
C LEU A 268 21.78 22.11 16.06
N LEU A 269 21.45 23.19 16.77
CA LEU A 269 22.36 23.84 17.72
C LEU A 269 22.60 23.00 18.99
N GLN A 270 21.72 22.01 19.24
CA GLN A 270 21.81 21.07 20.36
C GLN A 270 22.52 19.76 19.96
N ASP A 271 23.13 19.72 18.78
CA ASP A 271 23.86 18.56 18.27
C ASP A 271 25.08 18.25 19.14
N LYS A 272 25.20 17.00 19.58
CA LYS A 272 26.37 16.57 20.37
C LYS A 272 27.65 16.53 19.53
N GLY A 273 27.55 16.14 18.27
CA GLY A 273 28.68 16.04 17.36
C GLY A 273 29.72 15.00 17.81
N THR A 274 29.34 14.02 18.62
CA THR A 274 30.26 13.01 19.16
C THR A 274 30.48 11.85 18.21
N ILE A 275 29.53 11.66 17.28
CA ILE A 275 29.57 10.59 16.29
C ILE A 275 29.73 11.22 14.90
N ASP A 276 30.90 11.04 14.27
CA ASP A 276 31.04 11.31 12.84
C ASP A 276 30.95 10.02 12.03
N ILE A 277 30.05 10.00 11.06
CA ILE A 277 29.84 8.88 10.15
C ILE A 277 30.07 9.35 8.73
N SER A 278 30.84 8.55 7.99
CA SER A 278 31.06 8.79 6.57
C SER A 278 29.77 8.63 5.78
N LEU A 279 29.62 9.39 4.68
CA LEU A 279 28.46 9.27 3.79
C LEU A 279 28.28 7.83 3.28
N LYS A 280 29.39 7.10 3.05
CA LYS A 280 29.38 5.69 2.62
C LYS A 280 28.69 4.80 3.66
N GLN A 281 28.99 4.99 4.95
CA GLN A 281 28.35 4.24 6.03
C GLN A 281 26.87 4.61 6.17
N ILE A 282 26.54 5.90 6.07
CA ILE A 282 25.16 6.40 6.07
C ILE A 282 24.34 5.71 4.98
N TYR A 283 24.81 5.75 3.72
CA TYR A 283 24.09 5.12 2.61
C TYR A 283 24.04 3.60 2.72
N LYS A 284 25.11 2.95 3.21
CA LYS A 284 25.08 1.50 3.49
C LYS A 284 23.99 1.15 4.50
N GLU A 285 23.88 1.90 5.58
CA GLU A 285 22.86 1.69 6.62
C GLU A 285 21.45 1.94 6.07
N VAL A 286 21.23 3.04 5.34
CA VAL A 286 19.94 3.36 4.70
C VAL A 286 19.54 2.29 3.69
N LEU A 287 20.45 1.82 2.83
CA LEU A 287 20.17 0.78 1.84
C LEU A 287 19.82 -0.56 2.49
N ILE A 288 20.50 -0.93 3.57
CA ILE A 288 20.17 -2.14 4.35
C ILE A 288 18.78 -2.02 4.97
N TYR A 289 18.40 -0.84 5.46
CA TYR A 289 17.05 -0.60 5.99
C TYR A 289 15.99 -0.58 4.88
N ALA A 290 16.33 -0.09 3.70
CA ALA A 290 15.45 0.05 2.55
C ALA A 290 15.11 -1.27 1.86
N ALA A 291 16.10 -2.15 1.67
CA ALA A 291 15.96 -3.38 0.89
C ALA A 291 14.69 -4.19 1.24
N PRO A 292 14.39 -4.52 2.51
CA PRO A 292 13.18 -5.25 2.88
C PRO A 292 11.88 -4.63 2.38
N PHE A 293 11.77 -3.30 2.46
CA PHE A 293 10.56 -2.57 2.10
C PHE A 293 10.35 -2.53 0.59
N VAL A 294 11.45 -2.45 -0.19
CA VAL A 294 11.39 -2.46 -1.65
C VAL A 294 10.85 -3.78 -2.16
N PHE A 295 11.36 -4.91 -1.67
CA PHE A 295 10.93 -6.23 -2.15
C PHE A 295 9.45 -6.50 -1.89
N VAL A 296 8.93 -6.06 -0.74
CA VAL A 296 7.49 -6.17 -0.46
C VAL A 296 6.66 -5.27 -1.37
N GLY A 297 7.10 -4.02 -1.58
CA GLY A 297 6.39 -3.06 -2.42
C GLY A 297 6.39 -3.42 -3.91
N ILE A 298 7.47 -4.01 -4.41
CA ILE A 298 7.63 -4.36 -5.82
C ILE A 298 7.06 -5.74 -6.18
N ALA A 299 6.61 -6.53 -5.20
CA ALA A 299 6.08 -7.87 -5.42
C ALA A 299 4.94 -7.88 -6.45
N ASN A 300 3.87 -7.10 -6.25
CA ASN A 300 2.74 -7.07 -7.18
C ASN A 300 3.17 -6.57 -8.58
N PRO A 301 3.90 -5.45 -8.73
CA PRO A 301 4.42 -5.02 -10.03
C PRO A 301 5.25 -6.09 -10.76
N LEU A 302 6.10 -6.86 -10.06
CA LEU A 302 6.87 -7.93 -10.70
C LEU A 302 5.98 -9.07 -11.20
N PHE A 303 4.95 -9.45 -10.44
CA PHE A 303 3.96 -10.41 -10.92
C PHE A 303 3.23 -9.88 -12.17
N GLN A 304 2.85 -8.62 -12.20
CA GLN A 304 2.18 -8.00 -13.35
C GLN A 304 3.12 -7.86 -14.56
N LEU A 305 4.41 -7.62 -14.34
CA LEU A 305 5.42 -7.59 -15.40
C LEU A 305 5.53 -8.96 -16.08
N ILE A 306 5.52 -10.06 -15.32
CA ILE A 306 5.53 -11.39 -15.92
C ILE A 306 4.32 -11.56 -16.84
N ASP A 307 3.12 -11.14 -16.41
CA ASP A 307 1.93 -11.18 -17.28
C ASP A 307 2.14 -10.30 -18.52
N GLN A 308 2.58 -9.05 -18.35
CA GLN A 308 2.79 -8.15 -19.47
C GLN A 308 3.78 -8.70 -20.52
N LEU A 309 4.84 -9.39 -20.09
CA LEU A 309 5.85 -9.98 -20.98
C LEU A 309 5.41 -11.31 -21.62
N THR A 310 4.55 -12.09 -20.96
CA THR A 310 4.23 -13.47 -21.39
C THR A 310 2.82 -13.62 -21.96
N PHE A 311 1.86 -12.81 -21.51
CA PHE A 311 0.44 -12.97 -21.79
C PHE A 311 0.12 -12.79 -23.27
N ASN A 312 0.50 -11.65 -23.84
CA ASN A 312 0.26 -11.38 -25.26
C ASN A 312 0.92 -12.42 -26.16
N ARG A 313 2.15 -12.81 -25.85
CA ARG A 313 2.85 -13.87 -26.59
C ARG A 313 2.10 -15.19 -26.54
N ALA A 314 1.59 -15.60 -25.38
CA ALA A 314 0.88 -16.87 -25.22
C ALA A 314 -0.49 -16.85 -25.92
N MET A 315 -1.27 -15.77 -25.76
CA MET A 315 -2.58 -15.61 -26.40
C MET A 315 -2.49 -15.53 -27.93
N VAL A 316 -1.50 -14.81 -28.47
CA VAL A 316 -1.24 -14.77 -29.92
C VAL A 316 -0.92 -16.17 -30.44
N SER A 317 -0.13 -16.97 -29.71
CA SER A 317 0.24 -18.32 -30.14
C SER A 317 -0.93 -19.34 -30.18
N ILE A 318 -2.08 -19.00 -29.59
CA ILE A 318 -3.32 -19.78 -29.67
C ILE A 318 -4.39 -19.12 -30.55
N GLY A 319 -4.02 -18.12 -31.35
CA GLY A 319 -4.91 -17.45 -32.31
C GLY A 319 -5.77 -16.31 -31.75
N LEU A 320 -5.54 -15.87 -30.50
CA LEU A 320 -6.34 -14.83 -29.83
C LEU A 320 -5.68 -13.44 -29.83
N ALA A 321 -5.02 -13.08 -30.93
CA ALA A 321 -4.27 -11.82 -31.07
C ALA A 321 -5.13 -10.55 -30.87
N LYS A 322 -6.39 -10.55 -31.34
CA LYS A 322 -7.30 -9.39 -31.23
C LYS A 322 -7.83 -9.14 -29.82
N GLN A 323 -7.91 -10.18 -28.99
CA GLN A 323 -8.50 -10.11 -27.65
C GLN A 323 -7.46 -9.90 -26.55
N THR A 324 -6.20 -10.25 -26.82
CA THR A 324 -5.16 -10.32 -25.79
C THR A 324 -4.92 -9.02 -25.02
N GLU A 325 -4.92 -7.88 -25.71
CA GLU A 325 -4.65 -6.60 -25.05
C GLU A 325 -5.75 -6.24 -24.06
N PHE A 326 -7.00 -6.44 -24.48
CA PHE A 326 -8.16 -6.21 -23.63
C PHE A 326 -8.14 -7.18 -22.44
N ALA A 327 -7.92 -8.48 -22.67
CA ALA A 327 -7.84 -9.48 -21.61
C ALA A 327 -6.75 -9.18 -20.57
N LEU A 328 -5.57 -8.75 -21.03
CA LEU A 328 -4.46 -8.35 -20.15
C LEU A 328 -4.78 -7.08 -19.36
N SER A 329 -5.40 -6.07 -19.99
CA SER A 329 -5.86 -4.85 -19.31
C SER A 329 -6.92 -5.18 -18.25
N VAL A 330 -7.88 -6.06 -18.57
CA VAL A 330 -8.89 -6.53 -17.63
C VAL A 330 -8.24 -7.20 -16.42
N LEU A 331 -7.22 -8.04 -16.62
CA LEU A 331 -6.52 -8.73 -15.55
C LEU A 331 -5.65 -7.78 -14.70
N ASN A 332 -4.73 -7.06 -15.33
CA ASN A 332 -3.69 -6.28 -14.63
C ASN A 332 -4.14 -4.88 -14.20
N PHE A 333 -5.18 -4.33 -14.81
CA PHE A 333 -5.68 -3.00 -14.48
C PHE A 333 -7.06 -3.06 -13.87
N GLU A 334 -8.07 -3.45 -14.64
CA GLU A 334 -9.48 -3.25 -14.25
C GLU A 334 -9.85 -4.11 -13.04
N SER A 335 -9.64 -5.43 -13.14
CA SER A 335 -9.91 -6.37 -12.05
C SER A 335 -8.97 -6.13 -10.86
N HIS A 336 -7.69 -5.84 -11.11
CA HIS A 336 -6.73 -5.58 -10.03
C HIS A 336 -7.10 -4.36 -9.17
N LYS A 337 -7.62 -3.29 -9.78
CA LYS A 337 -8.09 -2.11 -9.04
C LYS A 337 -9.28 -2.43 -8.13
N LEU A 338 -10.19 -3.31 -8.55
CA LEU A 338 -11.32 -3.75 -7.71
C LEU A 338 -10.87 -4.66 -6.58
N VAL A 339 -9.96 -5.59 -6.89
CA VAL A 339 -9.49 -6.60 -5.95
C VAL A 339 -8.58 -6.01 -4.86
N ILE A 340 -7.85 -4.92 -5.14
CA ILE A 340 -7.00 -4.27 -4.12
C ILE A 340 -7.81 -3.50 -3.07
N ILE A 341 -9.10 -3.19 -3.31
CA ILE A 341 -9.97 -2.48 -2.36
C ILE A 341 -10.03 -3.22 -1.02
N PRO A 342 -10.55 -4.48 -0.96
CA PRO A 342 -10.61 -5.22 0.29
C PRO A 342 -9.23 -5.56 0.85
N VAL A 343 -8.25 -5.84 -0.01
CA VAL A 343 -6.86 -6.14 0.39
C VAL A 343 -6.25 -4.95 1.14
N SER A 344 -6.42 -3.73 0.62
CA SER A 344 -5.83 -2.54 1.21
C SER A 344 -6.39 -2.23 2.60
N LEU A 345 -7.69 -2.46 2.82
CA LEU A 345 -8.35 -2.27 4.10
C LEU A 345 -7.82 -3.30 5.13
N ALA A 346 -7.85 -4.58 4.77
CA ALA A 346 -7.43 -5.64 5.68
C ALA A 346 -5.93 -5.58 6.01
N THR A 347 -5.09 -5.30 5.02
CA THR A 347 -3.65 -5.10 5.25
C THR A 347 -3.40 -3.88 6.14
N ALA A 348 -4.13 -2.77 5.96
CA ALA A 348 -3.96 -1.60 6.82
C ALA A 348 -4.22 -1.92 8.29
N PHE A 349 -5.32 -2.61 8.62
CA PHE A 349 -5.60 -3.03 10.00
C PHE A 349 -4.56 -4.02 10.53
N SER A 350 -4.19 -5.01 9.72
CA SER A 350 -3.25 -6.05 10.14
C SER A 350 -1.83 -5.51 10.37
N LEU A 351 -1.38 -4.59 9.50
CA LEU A 351 -0.07 -3.95 9.62
C LEU A 351 0.04 -3.04 10.85
N THR A 352 -1.08 -2.52 11.38
CA THR A 352 -1.05 -1.75 12.64
C THR A 352 -0.65 -2.59 13.86
N LEU A 353 -0.76 -3.91 13.78
CA LEU A 353 -0.40 -4.84 14.85
C LEU A 353 1.06 -5.33 14.75
N VAL A 354 1.72 -5.13 13.61
CA VAL A 354 3.10 -5.57 13.38
C VAL A 354 4.10 -4.94 14.37
N PRO A 355 4.02 -3.65 14.74
CA PRO A 355 4.88 -3.09 15.79
C PRO A 355 4.75 -3.80 17.14
N SER A 356 3.55 -4.26 17.50
CA SER A 356 3.32 -5.05 18.72
C SER A 356 3.94 -6.45 18.62
N VAL A 357 3.90 -7.07 17.43
CA VAL A 357 4.63 -8.32 17.14
C VAL A 357 6.13 -8.12 17.33
N THR A 358 6.71 -7.04 16.78
CA THR A 358 8.13 -6.71 16.95
C THR A 358 8.50 -6.53 18.42
N LYS A 359 7.70 -5.77 19.16
CA LYS A 359 7.93 -5.54 20.59
C LYS A 359 7.96 -6.85 21.38
N ALA A 360 6.91 -7.67 21.24
CA ALA A 360 6.81 -8.94 21.96
C ALA A 360 7.93 -9.92 21.56
N PHE A 361 8.37 -9.91 20.30
CA PHE A 361 9.50 -10.72 19.83
C PHE A 361 10.82 -10.27 20.46
N VAL A 362 11.10 -8.96 20.48
CA VAL A 362 12.33 -8.41 21.07
C VAL A 362 12.37 -8.60 22.59
N GLU A 363 11.22 -8.49 23.27
CA GLU A 363 11.08 -8.73 24.71
C GLU A 363 11.07 -10.22 25.07
N ASN A 364 11.14 -11.13 24.10
CA ASN A 364 10.98 -12.58 24.28
C ASN A 364 9.66 -12.98 24.99
N ASP A 365 8.63 -12.14 24.96
CA ASP A 365 7.30 -12.47 25.47
C ASP A 365 6.55 -13.36 24.46
N ARG A 366 6.75 -14.67 24.60
CA ARG A 366 6.11 -15.67 23.73
C ARG A 366 4.59 -15.63 23.81
N LYS A 367 4.01 -15.36 24.98
CA LYS A 367 2.55 -15.35 25.16
C LYS A 367 1.95 -14.18 24.39
N ASP A 368 2.52 -12.99 24.54
CA ASP A 368 2.05 -11.83 23.79
C ASP A 368 2.34 -11.97 22.29
N LEU A 369 3.52 -12.46 21.90
CA LEU A 369 3.85 -12.71 20.49
C LEU A 369 2.80 -13.59 19.81
N ILE A 370 2.46 -14.73 20.42
CA ILE A 370 1.44 -15.65 19.91
C ILE A 370 0.08 -14.94 19.85
N ARG A 371 -0.28 -14.15 20.86
CA ARG A 371 -1.53 -13.37 20.89
C ARG A 371 -1.60 -12.37 19.75
N GLN A 372 -0.54 -11.58 19.53
CA GLN A 372 -0.47 -10.57 18.46
C GLN A 372 -0.49 -11.21 17.07
N LEU A 373 0.22 -12.33 16.86
CA LEU A 373 0.19 -13.07 15.60
C LEU A 373 -1.21 -13.64 15.31
N ASN A 374 -1.85 -14.24 16.31
CA ASN A 374 -3.23 -14.71 16.20
C ASN A 374 -4.18 -13.58 15.79
N GLN A 375 -4.10 -12.43 16.47
CA GLN A 375 -4.95 -11.29 16.17
C GLN A 375 -4.68 -10.76 14.76
N THR A 376 -3.42 -10.67 14.35
CA THR A 376 -3.02 -10.19 13.02
C THR A 376 -3.60 -11.07 11.90
N PHE A 377 -3.41 -12.40 11.97
CA PHE A 377 -3.95 -13.32 10.97
C PHE A 377 -5.48 -13.35 10.97
N GLN A 378 -6.10 -13.33 12.14
CA GLN A 378 -7.56 -13.42 12.22
C GLN A 378 -8.24 -12.14 11.76
N VAL A 379 -7.72 -10.95 12.10
CA VAL A 379 -8.24 -9.68 11.58
C VAL A 379 -8.09 -9.62 10.06
N MET A 380 -6.94 -10.07 9.53
CA MET A 380 -6.73 -10.15 8.08
C MET A 380 -7.79 -11.03 7.41
N LEU A 381 -7.98 -12.27 7.88
CA LEU A 381 -8.93 -13.22 7.30
C LEU A 381 -10.38 -12.78 7.48
N PHE A 382 -10.71 -12.24 8.64
CA PHE A 382 -12.05 -11.74 8.97
C PHE A 382 -12.50 -10.61 8.02
N LEU A 383 -11.57 -9.75 7.61
CA LEU A 383 -11.88 -8.64 6.70
C LEU A 383 -11.77 -9.06 5.22
N THR A 384 -10.75 -9.83 4.85
CA THR A 384 -10.51 -10.16 3.44
C THR A 384 -11.44 -11.22 2.90
N LEU A 385 -11.59 -12.35 3.60
CA LEU A 385 -12.28 -13.52 3.09
C LEU A 385 -13.74 -13.23 2.68
N PRO A 386 -14.61 -12.64 3.53
CA PRO A 386 -15.97 -12.31 3.10
C PRO A 386 -15.99 -11.28 1.97
N ALA A 387 -15.10 -10.29 1.99
CA ALA A 387 -15.08 -9.25 0.98
C ALA A 387 -14.70 -9.78 -0.42
N VAL A 388 -13.71 -10.67 -0.52
CA VAL A 388 -13.28 -11.25 -1.80
C VAL A 388 -14.27 -12.27 -2.35
N ILE A 389 -14.93 -13.03 -1.46
CA ILE A 389 -15.99 -13.96 -1.86
C ILE A 389 -17.24 -13.20 -2.30
N GLY A 390 -17.62 -12.13 -1.59
CA GLY A 390 -18.71 -11.24 -2.01
C GLY A 390 -18.42 -10.56 -3.34
N LEU A 391 -17.18 -10.10 -3.56
CA LEU A 391 -16.74 -9.51 -4.83
C LEU A 391 -16.76 -10.54 -5.98
N SER A 392 -16.34 -11.78 -5.73
CA SER A 392 -16.41 -12.86 -6.72
C SER A 392 -17.86 -13.19 -7.09
N LEU A 393 -18.74 -13.28 -6.09
CA LEU A 393 -20.17 -13.51 -6.27
C LEU A 393 -20.84 -12.39 -7.09
N LEU A 394 -20.55 -11.14 -6.76
CA LEU A 394 -21.12 -9.94 -7.39
C LEU A 394 -20.24 -9.41 -8.54
N ALA A 395 -19.38 -10.24 -9.12
CA ALA A 395 -18.41 -9.78 -10.12
C ALA A 395 -19.07 -9.08 -11.31
N GLU A 396 -20.21 -9.59 -11.79
CA GLU A 396 -20.92 -9.05 -12.95
C GLU A 396 -21.49 -7.64 -12.72
N PRO A 397 -22.33 -7.39 -11.69
CA PRO A 397 -22.80 -6.04 -11.43
C PRO A 397 -21.68 -5.11 -11.00
N VAL A 398 -20.69 -5.59 -10.21
CA VAL A 398 -19.56 -4.74 -9.79
C VAL A 398 -18.72 -4.29 -10.98
N TYR A 399 -18.38 -5.21 -11.88
CA TYR A 399 -17.63 -4.87 -13.09
C TYR A 399 -18.41 -3.89 -13.96
N THR A 400 -19.71 -4.11 -14.14
CA THR A 400 -20.60 -3.24 -14.92
C THR A 400 -20.70 -1.82 -14.36
N VAL A 401 -20.72 -1.65 -13.03
CA VAL A 401 -20.76 -0.31 -12.40
C VAL A 401 -19.48 0.47 -12.65
N PHE A 402 -18.33 -0.19 -12.55
CA PHE A 402 -17.03 0.48 -12.68
C PHE A 402 -16.62 0.69 -14.14
N TYR A 403 -17.03 -0.21 -15.03
CA TYR A 403 -16.58 -0.31 -16.41
C TYR A 403 -17.78 -0.42 -17.37
N GLU A 404 -17.61 -1.11 -18.51
CA GLU A 404 -18.70 -1.53 -19.39
C GLU A 404 -19.09 -2.97 -19.10
N HIS A 405 -20.36 -3.32 -19.31
CA HIS A 405 -20.80 -4.70 -19.20
C HIS A 405 -20.13 -5.56 -20.28
N LYS A 406 -19.18 -6.41 -19.88
CA LYS A 406 -18.47 -7.36 -20.74
C LYS A 406 -18.31 -8.69 -20.02
N GLU A 407 -18.58 -9.78 -20.74
CA GLU A 407 -18.50 -11.14 -20.19
C GLU A 407 -17.08 -11.47 -19.71
N LEU A 408 -16.07 -11.23 -20.55
CA LEU A 408 -14.67 -11.48 -20.19
C LEU A 408 -14.26 -10.73 -18.91
N GLY A 409 -14.69 -9.47 -18.78
CA GLY A 409 -14.45 -8.65 -17.59
C GLY A 409 -15.02 -9.27 -16.32
N THR A 410 -16.27 -9.72 -16.42
CA THR A 410 -16.98 -10.41 -15.34
C THR A 410 -16.31 -11.72 -14.95
N GLU A 411 -15.93 -12.54 -15.93
CA GLU A 411 -15.31 -13.84 -15.68
C GLU A 411 -13.92 -13.70 -15.03
N VAL A 412 -13.11 -12.78 -15.54
CA VAL A 412 -11.77 -12.52 -15.00
C VAL A 412 -11.88 -11.98 -13.58
N LEU A 413 -12.77 -11.02 -13.32
CA LEU A 413 -12.98 -10.50 -11.97
C LEU A 413 -13.47 -11.61 -11.02
N ARG A 414 -14.39 -12.47 -11.45
CA ARG A 414 -14.91 -13.59 -10.66
C ARG A 414 -13.78 -14.55 -10.27
N ALA A 415 -12.90 -14.90 -11.20
CA ALA A 415 -11.77 -15.80 -10.98
C ALA A 415 -10.61 -15.15 -10.21
N TYR A 416 -10.34 -13.87 -10.43
CA TYR A 416 -9.23 -13.13 -9.82
C TYR A 416 -9.54 -12.66 -8.39
N SER A 417 -10.81 -12.41 -8.06
CA SER A 417 -11.22 -11.92 -6.74
C SER A 417 -10.76 -12.82 -5.58
N PRO A 418 -10.95 -14.15 -5.60
CA PRO A 418 -10.44 -15.02 -4.54
C PRO A 418 -8.92 -14.93 -4.34
N VAL A 419 -8.14 -14.61 -5.39
CA VAL A 419 -6.68 -14.46 -5.31
C VAL A 419 -6.27 -13.29 -4.42
N ALA A 420 -7.13 -12.29 -4.19
CA ALA A 420 -6.82 -11.17 -3.27
C ALA A 420 -6.44 -11.62 -1.86
N ILE A 421 -7.01 -12.73 -1.37
CA ILE A 421 -6.67 -13.23 -0.04
C ILE A 421 -5.18 -13.54 0.06
N LEU A 422 -4.57 -14.01 -1.04
CA LEU A 422 -3.15 -14.29 -1.13
C LEU A 422 -2.34 -12.99 -1.13
N PHE A 423 -2.80 -11.92 -1.80
CA PHE A 423 -2.12 -10.62 -1.74
C PHE A 423 -2.07 -10.05 -0.33
N ALA A 424 -3.19 -10.16 0.41
CA ALA A 424 -3.25 -9.73 1.80
C ALA A 424 -2.38 -10.59 2.72
N LEU A 425 -2.47 -11.92 2.58
CA LEU A 425 -1.70 -12.86 3.38
C LEU A 425 -0.19 -12.75 3.12
N TYR A 426 0.23 -12.57 1.87
CA TYR A 426 1.63 -12.30 1.52
C TYR A 426 2.11 -11.00 2.17
N SER A 427 1.36 -9.91 2.03
CA SER A 427 1.72 -8.61 2.62
C SER A 427 1.87 -8.68 4.14
N VAL A 428 0.93 -9.36 4.82
CA VAL A 428 0.94 -9.50 6.29
C VAL A 428 2.09 -10.40 6.75
N THR A 429 2.27 -11.55 6.11
CA THR A 429 3.36 -12.47 6.49
C THR A 429 4.73 -11.87 6.23
N ALA A 430 4.91 -11.14 5.11
CA ALA A 430 6.13 -10.40 4.82
C ALA A 430 6.44 -9.34 5.88
N ALA A 431 5.43 -8.60 6.35
CA ALA A 431 5.60 -7.63 7.41
C ALA A 431 5.90 -8.26 8.78
N ILE A 432 5.32 -9.43 9.09
CA ILE A 432 5.68 -10.20 10.29
C ILE A 432 7.15 -10.65 10.22
N LEU A 433 7.62 -11.15 9.08
CA LEU A 433 9.04 -11.52 8.87
C LEU A 433 9.96 -10.33 9.11
N GLN A 434 9.61 -9.14 8.61
CA GLN A 434 10.34 -7.91 8.91
C GLN A 434 10.30 -7.57 10.41
N GLY A 435 9.15 -7.77 11.06
CA GLY A 435 8.95 -7.50 12.47
C GLY A 435 9.78 -8.39 13.40
N ILE A 436 10.09 -9.62 12.99
CA ILE A 436 10.96 -10.55 13.72
C ILE A 436 12.41 -10.57 13.19
N ASN A 437 12.79 -9.59 12.36
CA ASN A 437 14.12 -9.42 11.76
C ASN A 437 14.59 -10.56 10.83
N GLU A 438 13.66 -11.24 10.17
CA GLU A 438 13.92 -12.34 9.22
C GLU A 438 13.50 -11.99 7.77
N GLN A 439 13.57 -10.70 7.41
CA GLN A 439 13.24 -10.18 6.07
C GLN A 439 13.91 -10.86 4.88
N ARG A 440 15.09 -11.48 5.06
CA ARG A 440 15.82 -12.17 3.98
C ARG A 440 14.96 -13.27 3.35
N PHE A 441 14.10 -13.92 4.15
CA PHE A 441 13.20 -14.95 3.67
C PHE A 441 12.02 -14.38 2.89
N THR A 442 11.64 -13.12 3.11
CA THR A 442 10.65 -12.42 2.28
C THR A 442 11.16 -12.23 0.84
N ILE A 443 12.46 -11.98 0.69
CA ILE A 443 13.11 -11.86 -0.62
C ILE A 443 13.13 -13.24 -1.30
N LEU A 444 13.58 -14.27 -0.58
CA LEU A 444 13.59 -15.64 -1.09
C LEU A 444 12.19 -16.09 -1.52
N SER A 445 11.17 -15.86 -0.69
CA SER A 445 9.82 -16.28 -0.98
C SER A 445 9.23 -15.58 -2.20
N LEU A 446 9.52 -14.29 -2.38
CA LEU A 446 9.14 -13.55 -3.58
C LEU A 446 9.80 -14.14 -4.82
N LEU A 447 11.11 -14.40 -4.79
CA LEU A 447 11.83 -14.94 -5.94
C LEU A 447 11.31 -16.33 -6.34
N VAL A 448 11.02 -17.20 -5.37
CA VAL A 448 10.40 -18.51 -5.63
C VAL A 448 9.01 -18.35 -6.24
N GLY A 449 8.19 -17.44 -5.71
CA GLY A 449 6.86 -17.17 -6.26
C GLY A 449 6.90 -16.65 -7.70
N LEU A 450 7.83 -15.73 -8.01
CA LEU A 450 8.05 -15.21 -9.35
C LEU A 450 8.56 -16.29 -10.31
N PHE A 451 9.46 -17.16 -9.85
CA PHE A 451 9.96 -18.29 -10.63
C PHE A 451 8.81 -19.23 -11.01
N ILE A 452 7.99 -19.65 -10.04
CA ILE A 452 6.82 -20.51 -10.30
C ILE A 452 5.86 -19.84 -11.29
N LYS A 453 5.58 -18.55 -11.10
CA LYS A 453 4.73 -17.81 -12.05
C LYS A 453 5.34 -17.82 -13.44
N LEU A 454 6.62 -17.47 -13.58
CA LEU A 454 7.31 -17.41 -14.87
C LEU A 454 7.28 -18.77 -15.59
N SER A 455 7.50 -19.87 -14.86
CA SER A 455 7.47 -21.23 -15.40
C SER A 455 6.07 -21.67 -15.83
N LEU A 456 5.03 -21.33 -15.05
CA LEU A 456 3.67 -21.81 -15.29
C LEU A 456 2.81 -20.89 -16.17
N ASN A 457 3.16 -19.60 -16.31
CA ASN A 457 2.29 -18.62 -16.96
C ASN A 457 1.95 -19.02 -18.40
N ILE A 458 2.97 -19.24 -19.24
CA ILE A 458 2.75 -19.53 -20.67
C ILE A 458 1.95 -20.82 -20.86
N PRO A 459 2.31 -21.97 -20.24
CA PRO A 459 1.51 -23.19 -20.35
C PRO A 459 0.06 -22.99 -19.92
N PHE A 460 -0.18 -22.32 -18.79
CA PHE A 460 -1.53 -22.14 -18.27
C PHE A 460 -2.35 -21.17 -19.11
N ILE A 461 -1.75 -20.11 -19.64
CA ILE A 461 -2.43 -19.19 -20.56
C ILE A 461 -2.83 -19.91 -21.84
N LYS A 462 -1.99 -20.81 -22.38
CA LYS A 462 -2.36 -21.59 -23.57
C LYS A 462 -3.54 -22.54 -23.32
N MET A 463 -3.67 -23.07 -22.11
CA MET A 463 -4.69 -24.06 -21.75
C MET A 463 -5.99 -23.45 -21.22
N PHE A 464 -5.91 -22.32 -20.52
CA PHE A 464 -7.02 -21.70 -19.80
C PHE A 464 -7.15 -20.19 -20.05
N GLU A 465 -6.46 -19.66 -21.06
CA GLU A 465 -6.48 -18.24 -21.45
C GLU A 465 -6.21 -17.31 -20.26
N THR A 466 -7.07 -16.32 -20.03
CA THR A 466 -6.91 -15.35 -18.94
C THR A 466 -6.96 -16.01 -17.55
N ARG A 467 -7.78 -17.06 -17.39
CA ARG A 467 -7.85 -17.81 -16.12
C ARG A 467 -6.53 -18.53 -15.82
N GLY A 468 -5.78 -18.91 -16.87
CA GLY A 468 -4.46 -19.48 -16.74
C GLY A 468 -3.46 -18.57 -16.04
N ALA A 469 -3.42 -17.28 -16.42
CA ALA A 469 -2.58 -16.28 -15.76
C ALA A 469 -2.99 -16.02 -14.31
N VAL A 470 -4.30 -16.07 -14.03
CA VAL A 470 -4.85 -15.99 -12.66
C VAL A 470 -4.36 -17.16 -11.81
N LEU A 471 -4.40 -18.39 -12.35
CA LEU A 471 -3.94 -19.59 -11.66
C LEU A 471 -2.42 -19.57 -11.39
N ALA A 472 -1.61 -19.18 -12.39
CA ALA A 472 -0.17 -19.05 -12.22
C ALA A 472 0.18 -18.00 -11.14
N THR A 473 -0.58 -16.90 -11.08
CA THR A 473 -0.48 -15.91 -10.01
C THR A 473 -0.82 -16.51 -8.64
N ALA A 474 -1.95 -17.23 -8.55
CA ALA A 474 -2.37 -17.87 -7.31
C ALA A 474 -1.32 -18.87 -6.78
N LEU A 475 -0.77 -19.71 -7.66
CA LEU A 475 0.28 -20.67 -7.29
C LEU A 475 1.58 -19.97 -6.87
N GLY A 476 2.02 -18.93 -7.60
CA GLY A 476 3.20 -18.16 -7.24
C GLY A 476 3.09 -17.50 -5.87
N TYR A 477 1.98 -16.84 -5.57
CA TYR A 477 1.76 -16.27 -4.23
C TYR A 477 1.61 -17.36 -3.16
N THR A 478 0.93 -18.47 -3.45
CA THR A 478 0.78 -19.57 -2.49
C THR A 478 2.14 -20.12 -2.07
N ALA A 479 3.04 -20.38 -3.03
CA ALA A 479 4.39 -20.83 -2.72
C ALA A 479 5.17 -19.82 -1.86
N ALA A 480 5.11 -18.53 -2.21
CA ALA A 480 5.74 -17.47 -1.42
C ALA A 480 5.20 -17.42 0.02
N ILE A 481 3.89 -17.54 0.18
CA ILE A 481 3.22 -17.54 1.48
C ILE A 481 3.61 -18.77 2.30
N LEU A 482 3.68 -19.96 1.69
CA LEU A 482 4.08 -21.18 2.39
C LEU A 482 5.49 -21.06 2.98
N ILE A 483 6.42 -20.47 2.23
CA ILE A 483 7.77 -20.16 2.73
C ILE A 483 7.71 -19.20 3.91
N ASN A 484 6.95 -18.11 3.80
CA ASN A 484 6.81 -17.15 4.91
C ASN A 484 6.20 -17.82 6.16
N ILE A 485 5.14 -18.62 6.00
CA ILE A 485 4.47 -19.34 7.09
C ILE A 485 5.44 -20.31 7.76
N TYR A 486 6.25 -21.05 6.99
CA TYR A 486 7.27 -21.95 7.52
C TYR A 486 8.30 -21.20 8.36
N VAL A 487 8.79 -20.06 7.86
CA VAL A 487 9.76 -19.22 8.58
C VAL A 487 9.16 -18.65 9.87
N ILE A 488 7.90 -18.19 9.85
CA ILE A 488 7.19 -17.74 11.06
C ILE A 488 7.10 -18.89 12.07
N ARG A 489 6.76 -20.11 11.63
CA ARG A 489 6.71 -21.28 12.50
C ARG A 489 8.08 -21.54 13.14
N LYS A 490 9.15 -21.50 12.34
CA LYS A 490 10.50 -21.85 12.76
C LYS A 490 11.11 -20.82 13.72
N TYR A 491 11.05 -19.53 13.39
CA TYR A 491 11.73 -18.47 14.15
C TYR A 491 10.86 -17.87 15.25
N ALA A 492 9.54 -17.78 15.05
CA ALA A 492 8.61 -17.28 16.06
C ALA A 492 8.03 -18.39 16.97
N HIS A 493 8.34 -19.67 16.71
CA HIS A 493 7.78 -20.84 17.41
C HIS A 493 6.25 -20.81 17.50
N TYR A 494 5.61 -20.37 16.43
CA TYR A 494 4.19 -20.06 16.43
C TYR A 494 3.33 -21.29 16.13
N PRO A 495 2.45 -21.74 17.06
CA PRO A 495 1.53 -22.84 16.81
C PRO A 495 0.29 -22.32 16.06
N PHE A 496 0.23 -22.56 14.75
CA PHE A 496 -0.88 -22.15 13.87
C PHE A 496 -2.27 -22.72 14.25
N ARG A 497 -2.35 -23.62 15.24
CA ARG A 497 -3.58 -24.34 15.64
C ARG A 497 -4.75 -23.42 15.95
N LEU A 498 -4.52 -22.30 16.64
CA LEU A 498 -5.60 -21.37 17.02
C LEU A 498 -6.12 -20.57 15.82
N VAL A 499 -5.23 -20.15 14.91
CA VAL A 499 -5.64 -19.51 13.65
C VAL A 499 -6.44 -20.49 12.83
N VAL A 500 -5.96 -21.71 12.58
CA VAL A 500 -6.70 -22.71 11.78
C VAL A 500 -8.10 -22.94 12.33
N ARG A 501 -8.24 -23.18 13.64
CA ARG A 501 -9.55 -23.41 14.27
C ARG A 501 -10.50 -22.22 14.08
N ARG A 502 -10.03 -20.99 14.22
CA ARG A 502 -10.86 -19.78 14.07
C ARG A 502 -11.09 -19.41 12.60
N SER A 503 -10.15 -19.69 11.72
CA SER A 503 -10.30 -19.55 10.28
C SER A 503 -11.44 -20.43 9.77
N LEU A 504 -11.60 -21.65 10.28
CA LEU A 504 -12.75 -22.50 9.94
C LEU A 504 -14.09 -21.83 10.27
N LEU A 505 -14.17 -21.13 11.40
CA LEU A 505 -15.38 -20.41 11.79
C LEU A 505 -15.60 -19.16 10.92
N ILE A 506 -14.55 -18.43 10.54
CA ILE A 506 -14.62 -17.33 9.57
C ILE A 506 -15.07 -17.84 8.18
N ILE A 507 -14.55 -19.00 7.75
CA ILE A 507 -14.95 -19.66 6.50
C ILE A 507 -16.42 -20.05 6.57
N LEU A 508 -16.88 -20.63 7.68
CA LEU A 508 -18.30 -20.96 7.87
C LEU A 508 -19.21 -19.72 7.77
N PHE A 509 -18.85 -18.62 8.43
CA PHE A 509 -19.65 -17.38 8.34
C PHE A 509 -19.62 -16.79 6.94
N THR A 510 -18.48 -16.88 6.26
CA THR A 510 -18.37 -16.45 4.86
C THR A 510 -19.21 -17.32 3.94
N PHE A 511 -19.27 -18.63 4.19
CA PHE A 511 -20.13 -19.55 3.44
C PHE A 511 -21.61 -19.25 3.65
N LEU A 512 -22.05 -19.05 4.89
CA LEU A 512 -23.44 -18.67 5.19
C LEU A 512 -23.81 -17.32 4.58
N MET A 513 -22.91 -16.34 4.65
CA MET A 513 -23.03 -15.06 3.96
C MET A 513 -23.15 -15.26 2.44
N PHE A 514 -22.30 -16.10 1.85
CA PHE A 514 -22.32 -16.40 0.42
C PHE A 514 -23.66 -17.01 0.02
N VAL A 515 -24.18 -18.00 0.75
CA VAL A 515 -25.48 -18.63 0.45
C VAL A 515 -26.62 -17.61 0.50
N GLY A 516 -26.71 -16.80 1.56
CA GLY A 516 -27.76 -15.79 1.69
C GLY A 516 -27.67 -14.68 0.63
N THR A 517 -26.44 -14.24 0.32
CA THR A 517 -26.20 -13.22 -0.70
C THR A 517 -26.45 -13.77 -2.10
N PHE A 518 -26.11 -15.04 -2.37
CA PHE A 518 -26.38 -15.70 -3.65
C PHE A 518 -27.88 -15.86 -3.90
N ALA A 519 -28.64 -16.29 -2.88
CA ALA A 519 -30.09 -16.36 -2.95
C ALA A 519 -30.71 -14.97 -3.22
N THR A 520 -30.23 -13.94 -2.52
CA THR A 520 -30.65 -12.56 -2.73
C THR A 520 -30.32 -12.08 -4.15
N TYR A 521 -29.11 -12.35 -4.63
CA TYR A 521 -28.67 -11.99 -5.97
C TYR A 521 -29.57 -12.65 -7.02
N LYS A 522 -29.83 -13.96 -6.92
CA LYS A 522 -30.72 -14.68 -7.84
C LYS A 522 -32.15 -14.16 -7.82
N LEU A 523 -32.68 -13.81 -6.64
CA LEU A 523 -34.01 -13.21 -6.52
C LEU A 523 -34.07 -11.84 -7.21
N LEU A 524 -33.06 -10.99 -7.01
CA LEU A 524 -33.00 -9.67 -7.65
C LEU A 524 -32.87 -9.77 -9.17
N LEU A 525 -32.16 -10.77 -9.68
CA LEU A 525 -32.04 -11.00 -11.12
C LEU A 525 -33.37 -11.34 -11.82
N LEU A 526 -34.41 -11.72 -11.09
CA LEU A 526 -35.76 -11.88 -11.65
C LEU A 526 -36.42 -10.55 -12.01
N PHE A 527 -36.00 -9.45 -11.37
CA PHE A 527 -36.60 -8.12 -11.51
C PHE A 527 -35.65 -7.06 -12.07
N LEU A 528 -34.34 -7.27 -11.93
CA LEU A 528 -33.28 -6.32 -12.28
C LEU A 528 -32.24 -6.98 -13.17
N SER A 529 -31.75 -6.24 -14.16
CA SER A 529 -30.67 -6.67 -15.04
C SER A 529 -29.30 -6.18 -14.54
N PRO A 530 -28.29 -7.07 -14.44
CA PRO A 530 -26.94 -6.70 -14.05
C PRO A 530 -26.17 -6.00 -15.19
N ALA A 531 -26.75 -5.93 -16.40
CA ALA A 531 -26.16 -5.21 -17.54
C ALA A 531 -26.36 -3.69 -17.45
N SER A 532 -27.35 -3.21 -16.70
CA SER A 532 -27.59 -1.78 -16.50
C SER A 532 -26.83 -1.25 -15.28
N LYS A 533 -26.09 -0.15 -15.43
CA LYS A 533 -25.29 0.45 -14.34
C LYS A 533 -26.13 0.82 -13.12
N SER A 534 -27.28 1.46 -13.34
CA SER A 534 -28.17 1.90 -12.26
C SER A 534 -28.76 0.72 -11.50
N GLN A 535 -29.18 -0.32 -12.23
CA GLN A 535 -29.73 -1.53 -11.62
C GLN A 535 -28.64 -2.34 -10.89
N SER A 536 -27.42 -2.41 -11.45
CA SER A 536 -26.27 -3.03 -10.80
C SER A 536 -25.87 -2.35 -9.50
N LEU A 537 -25.96 -1.02 -9.40
CA LEU A 537 -25.77 -0.31 -8.13
C LEU A 537 -26.78 -0.74 -7.06
N ILE A 538 -28.06 -0.90 -7.43
CA ILE A 538 -29.12 -1.37 -6.53
C ILE A 538 -28.84 -2.81 -6.11
N ILE A 539 -28.51 -3.70 -7.05
CA ILE A 539 -28.18 -5.10 -6.78
C ILE A 539 -27.02 -5.21 -5.80
N ILE A 540 -25.93 -4.47 -6.05
CA ILE A 540 -24.76 -4.44 -5.15
C ILE A 540 -25.16 -3.92 -3.77
N GLY A 541 -25.93 -2.82 -3.70
CA GLY A 541 -26.35 -2.22 -2.44
C GLY A 541 -27.16 -3.20 -1.57
N ILE A 542 -28.18 -3.83 -2.14
CA ILE A 542 -29.04 -4.80 -1.42
C ILE A 542 -28.23 -6.04 -1.03
N CYS A 543 -27.47 -6.63 -1.95
CA CYS A 543 -26.65 -7.81 -1.67
C CYS A 543 -25.58 -7.53 -0.61
N ALA A 544 -24.93 -6.35 -0.66
CA ALA A 544 -23.95 -5.95 0.33
C ALA A 544 -24.57 -5.75 1.71
N LEU A 545 -25.77 -5.16 1.80
CA LEU A 545 -26.49 -5.00 3.06
C LEU A 545 -26.90 -6.35 3.66
N VAL A 546 -27.44 -7.27 2.86
CA VAL A 546 -27.81 -8.62 3.32
C VAL A 546 -26.58 -9.41 3.73
N GLY A 547 -25.53 -9.43 2.89
CA GLY A 547 -24.28 -10.13 3.20
C GLY A 547 -23.61 -9.58 4.46
N ALA A 548 -23.46 -8.26 4.56
CA ALA A 548 -22.93 -7.62 5.77
C ALA A 548 -23.81 -7.92 6.99
N GLY A 549 -25.14 -7.86 6.85
CA GLY A 549 -26.08 -8.21 7.91
C GLY A 549 -25.87 -9.62 8.45
N ILE A 550 -25.85 -10.62 7.56
CA ILE A 550 -25.61 -12.04 7.93
C ILE A 550 -24.24 -12.20 8.60
N TYR A 551 -23.19 -11.70 7.96
CA TYR A 551 -21.83 -11.90 8.44
C TYR A 551 -21.59 -11.23 9.79
N VAL A 552 -22.03 -9.98 9.94
CA VAL A 552 -21.89 -9.20 11.17
C VAL A 552 -22.75 -9.80 12.29
N PHE A 553 -24.00 -10.21 12.00
CA PHE A 553 -24.88 -10.86 12.98
C PHE A 553 -24.26 -12.15 13.54
N LEU A 554 -23.80 -13.06 12.67
CA LEU A 554 -23.15 -14.30 13.06
C LEU A 554 -21.87 -14.04 13.88
N SER A 555 -21.10 -13.03 13.47
CA SER A 555 -19.87 -12.63 14.14
C SER A 555 -20.12 -12.03 15.53
N TYR A 556 -21.23 -11.31 15.72
CA TYR A 556 -21.65 -10.80 17.03
C TYR A 556 -22.15 -11.93 17.94
N ARG A 557 -23.04 -12.80 17.44
CA ARG A 557 -23.63 -13.91 18.22
C ARG A 557 -22.57 -14.86 18.76
N THR A 558 -21.50 -15.10 17.99
CA THR A 558 -20.39 -15.97 18.40
C THR A 558 -19.26 -15.25 19.16
N LYS A 559 -19.44 -13.96 19.48
CA LYS A 559 -18.47 -13.08 20.16
C LYS A 559 -17.11 -12.95 19.43
N LEU A 560 -17.03 -13.35 18.16
CA LEU A 560 -15.80 -13.28 17.37
C LEU A 560 -15.31 -11.83 17.24
N VAL A 561 -16.22 -10.86 17.00
CA VAL A 561 -15.89 -9.44 16.88
C VAL A 561 -15.20 -8.90 18.14
N TYR A 562 -15.73 -9.25 19.33
CA TYR A 562 -15.14 -8.82 20.61
C TYR A 562 -13.76 -9.41 20.82
N LEU A 563 -13.54 -10.63 20.36
CA LEU A 563 -12.27 -11.33 20.51
C LEU A 563 -11.19 -10.76 19.56
N LEU A 564 -11.59 -10.28 18.37
CA LEU A 564 -10.69 -9.67 17.39
C LEU A 564 -10.36 -8.20 17.67
N PHE A 565 -11.33 -7.42 18.15
CA PHE A 565 -11.18 -5.97 18.33
C PHE A 565 -11.12 -5.52 19.82
N GLY A 566 -11.29 -6.44 20.78
CA GLY A 566 -11.15 -6.16 22.22
C GLY A 566 -12.06 -5.02 22.71
N GLN A 567 -11.51 -4.14 23.54
CA GLN A 567 -12.21 -2.96 24.11
C GLN A 567 -12.76 -1.98 23.05
N ARG A 568 -12.28 -2.00 21.80
CA ARG A 568 -12.82 -1.15 20.73
C ARG A 568 -14.22 -1.59 20.29
N ALA A 569 -14.55 -2.88 20.42
CA ALA A 569 -15.89 -3.40 20.15
C ALA A 569 -16.91 -2.97 21.22
N GLU A 570 -16.49 -2.82 22.49
CA GLU A 570 -17.36 -2.31 23.56
C GLU A 570 -17.78 -0.85 23.36
N LYS A 571 -16.90 -0.01 22.81
CA LYS A 571 -17.26 1.38 22.45
C LYS A 571 -18.27 1.45 21.31
N ILE A 572 -18.17 0.55 20.33
CA ILE A 572 -19.14 0.43 19.23
C ILE A 572 -20.49 -0.07 19.78
N LYS A 573 -20.47 -1.06 20.69
CA LYS A 573 -21.66 -1.55 21.41
C LYS A 573 -22.39 -0.45 22.18
N GLN A 574 -21.67 0.35 22.97
CA GLN A 574 -22.28 1.49 23.70
C GLN A 574 -22.92 2.51 22.76
N LYS A 575 -22.39 2.66 21.53
CA LYS A 575 -22.91 3.61 20.54
C LYS A 575 -24.09 3.06 19.73
N LEU A 576 -24.17 1.74 19.51
CA LEU A 576 -25.21 1.09 18.69
C LEU A 576 -26.35 0.42 19.49
N ARG A 577 -26.30 0.39 20.82
CA ARG A 577 -27.37 -0.14 21.71
C ARG A 577 -27.91 -1.53 21.30
N LEU A 578 -27.07 -2.44 20.83
CA LEU A 578 -27.49 -3.79 20.42
C LEU A 578 -27.76 -4.68 21.67
N PRO A 579 -28.95 -5.33 21.79
CA PRO A 579 -29.24 -6.28 22.86
C PRO A 579 -28.63 -7.65 22.56
N PHE A 580 -28.39 -8.42 23.62
CA PHE A 580 -27.78 -9.77 23.58
C PHE A 580 -28.72 -10.82 22.98
#